data_AF-A0A7W7QJM5-F1
#
_entry.id   AF-A0A7W7QJM5-F1
#
_cell.length_a   1.000
_cell.length_b   1.000
_cell.length_c   1.000
_cell.angle_alpha   90.00
_cell.angle_beta   90.00
_cell.angle_gamma   90.00
#
_symmetry.space_group_name_H-M   'P 1'
#
loop_
_entity.id
_entity.type
_entity.pdbx_description
1 polymer ?
#
loop_
_entity_poly.entity_id
_entity_poly.type
_entity_poly.pdbx_seq_one_letter_code
_entity_poly.pdbx_strand_id
1 'polypeptide(L)'
;MRDIRISDEVALVLTAEKVNALRTGPDPGVTQCVTCEGQADADAEPVSVLVVRHPTPGDGTIFNVLFAHAACAPSTVTDSEVVFDLAAMMERMRLIPTVSADDEGPVAAGLLMEPMFPDVEKAEAPANAYLAAFLRHGLPLLSLHDIDDLTPVRGWRAVITPGERPRLLRATITCDSAEPGRGPLIVAADAPIVVDQGWLRIVSASGAIRLYAGLLGIGRSSDRDLMTVVRAIGTAARQGNLCGGLIDAVLIGT
;
A
#
# COMPACT_ATOMS: atom_id res chain seq x y z
N MET A 1 15.87 13.56 -19.43
CA MET A 1 15.93 12.08 -19.38
C MET A 1 16.33 11.75 -17.97
N ARG A 2 15.55 10.94 -17.26
CA ARG A 2 15.82 10.65 -15.85
C ARG A 2 17.15 9.92 -15.67
N ASP A 3 17.90 10.31 -14.65
CA ASP A 3 19.10 9.60 -14.23
C ASP A 3 18.78 8.69 -13.04
N ILE A 4 18.03 7.62 -13.32
CA ILE A 4 17.78 6.53 -12.35
C ILE A 4 18.89 5.49 -12.47
N ARG A 5 19.73 5.42 -11.43
CA ARG A 5 20.84 4.47 -11.32
C ARG A 5 20.35 3.18 -10.70
N ILE A 6 20.46 2.12 -11.48
CA ILE A 6 20.05 0.76 -11.12
C ILE A 6 21.24 -0.15 -11.37
N SER A 7 21.75 -0.80 -10.33
CA SER A 7 22.80 -1.81 -10.46
C SER A 7 22.25 -3.08 -11.11
N ASP A 8 23.15 -3.91 -11.67
CA ASP A 8 22.75 -5.19 -12.29
C ASP A 8 22.03 -6.10 -11.28
N GLU A 9 22.46 -6.07 -10.02
CA GLU A 9 21.84 -6.84 -8.94
C GLU A 9 20.39 -6.39 -8.68
N VAL A 10 20.13 -5.08 -8.63
CA VAL A 10 18.78 -4.54 -8.48
C VAL A 10 17.93 -4.84 -9.72
N ALA A 11 18.50 -4.75 -10.92
CA ALA A 11 17.79 -5.03 -12.16
C ALA A 11 17.35 -6.50 -12.27
N LEU A 12 18.18 -7.44 -11.81
CA LEU A 12 17.84 -8.86 -11.73
C LEU A 12 16.65 -9.11 -10.80
N VAL A 13 16.54 -8.34 -9.72
CA VAL A 13 15.49 -8.47 -8.72
C VAL A 13 14.15 -7.88 -9.17
N LEU A 14 14.15 -6.68 -9.76
CA LEU A 14 12.92 -5.94 -10.02
C LEU A 14 12.18 -6.33 -11.31
N THR A 15 12.76 -7.21 -12.15
CA THR A 15 12.32 -7.52 -13.52
C THR A 15 12.51 -6.37 -14.51
N ALA A 16 12.64 -6.69 -15.80
CA ALA A 16 12.90 -5.71 -16.86
C ALA A 16 11.77 -4.68 -17.02
N GLU A 17 10.52 -5.10 -16.81
CA GLU A 17 9.35 -4.23 -16.93
C GLU A 17 9.36 -3.13 -15.87
N LYS A 18 9.61 -3.48 -14.60
CA LYS A 18 9.68 -2.49 -13.51
C LYS A 18 10.88 -1.57 -13.65
N VAL A 19 12.03 -2.10 -14.06
CA VAL A 19 13.22 -1.29 -14.37
C VAL A 19 12.91 -0.25 -15.45
N ASN A 20 12.20 -0.66 -16.50
CA ASN A 20 11.78 0.26 -17.55
C ASN A 20 10.79 1.30 -17.00
N ALA A 21 9.78 0.89 -16.24
CA ALA A 21 8.82 1.80 -15.62
C ALA A 21 9.49 2.84 -14.70
N LEU A 22 10.50 2.47 -13.92
CA LEU A 22 11.26 3.41 -13.09
C LEU A 22 12.03 4.45 -13.93
N ARG A 23 12.58 4.04 -15.08
CA ARG A 23 13.38 4.91 -15.96
C ARG A 23 12.54 5.80 -16.88
N THR A 24 11.41 5.29 -17.37
CA THR A 24 10.61 5.95 -18.42
C THR A 24 9.24 6.40 -17.92
N GLY A 25 8.91 6.11 -16.65
CA GLY A 25 7.57 6.26 -16.12
C GLY A 25 7.06 7.70 -16.10
N PRO A 26 5.74 7.89 -16.13
CA PRO A 26 5.08 9.22 -16.12
C PRO A 26 5.12 10.01 -14.78
N ASP A 27 5.48 9.40 -13.65
CA ASP A 27 5.53 10.04 -12.30
C ASP A 27 6.67 11.07 -12.18
N PRO A 28 6.60 12.17 -11.38
CA PRO A 28 7.74 13.08 -11.24
C PRO A 28 8.98 12.37 -10.71
N GLY A 29 10.18 12.71 -11.20
CA GLY A 29 11.46 12.18 -10.70
C GLY A 29 11.73 12.46 -9.22
N VAL A 30 10.88 13.27 -8.59
CA VAL A 30 10.93 13.70 -7.20
C VAL A 30 10.47 12.60 -6.23
N THR A 31 11.40 12.15 -5.39
CA THR A 31 11.25 11.16 -4.32
C THR A 31 11.88 11.68 -3.03
N GLN A 32 11.77 10.92 -1.93
CA GLN A 32 12.50 11.22 -0.69
C GLN A 32 13.71 10.29 -0.57
N CYS A 33 14.88 10.86 -0.30
CA CYS A 33 16.11 10.11 -0.07
C CYS A 33 16.07 9.39 1.28
N VAL A 34 16.16 8.07 1.28
CA VAL A 34 16.12 7.27 2.50
C VAL A 34 17.34 7.42 3.42
N THR A 35 18.43 8.03 2.93
CA THR A 35 19.66 8.22 3.72
C THR A 35 19.72 9.57 4.41
N CYS A 36 19.36 10.66 3.70
CA CYS A 36 19.47 12.03 4.21
C CYS A 36 18.12 12.69 4.48
N GLU A 37 17.02 11.99 4.20
CA GLU A 37 15.62 12.44 4.30
C GLU A 37 15.25 13.64 3.42
N GLY A 38 16.22 14.20 2.68
CA GLY A 38 16.03 15.26 1.71
C GLY A 38 15.29 14.80 0.45
N GLN A 39 14.80 15.76 -0.32
CA GLN A 39 14.14 15.50 -1.60
C GLN A 39 15.18 15.13 -2.66
N ALA A 40 14.94 14.06 -3.41
CA ALA A 40 15.79 13.59 -4.51
C ALA A 40 15.00 13.66 -5.82
N ASP A 41 15.52 14.34 -6.84
CA ASP A 41 14.81 14.53 -8.11
C ASP A 41 15.56 13.91 -9.29
N ALA A 42 15.11 12.74 -9.75
CA ALA A 42 15.69 12.02 -10.88
C ALA A 42 15.66 12.78 -12.21
N ASP A 43 14.86 13.83 -12.33
CA ASP A 43 14.83 14.71 -13.51
C ASP A 43 15.92 15.81 -13.44
N ALA A 44 16.45 16.12 -12.25
CA ALA A 44 17.45 17.16 -12.01
C ALA A 44 18.82 16.61 -11.58
N GLU A 45 18.85 15.46 -10.92
CA GLU A 45 20.04 14.86 -10.34
C GLU A 45 19.96 13.31 -10.35
N PRO A 46 21.10 12.62 -10.22
CA PRO A 46 21.10 11.16 -10.24
C PRO A 46 20.51 10.56 -8.96
N VAL A 47 19.60 9.59 -9.13
CA VAL A 47 18.91 8.89 -8.03
C VAL A 47 19.19 7.40 -8.12
N SER A 48 19.69 6.82 -7.02
CA SER A 48 19.90 5.39 -6.87
C SER A 48 18.63 4.68 -6.43
N VAL A 49 18.40 3.48 -6.98
CA VAL A 49 17.37 2.53 -6.51
C VAL A 49 18.00 1.54 -5.54
N LEU A 50 17.47 1.47 -4.33
CA LEU A 50 17.87 0.51 -3.31
C LEU A 50 16.76 -0.52 -3.17
N VAL A 51 17.12 -1.79 -3.01
CA VAL A 51 16.14 -2.86 -2.78
C VAL A 51 16.46 -3.57 -1.48
N VAL A 52 15.52 -3.58 -0.55
CA VAL A 52 15.62 -4.43 0.64
C VAL A 52 14.86 -5.73 0.39
N ARG A 53 15.58 -6.84 0.47
CA ARG A 53 15.06 -8.21 0.45
C ARG A 53 14.68 -8.61 1.85
N HIS A 54 13.43 -9.00 2.05
CA HIS A 54 12.97 -9.60 3.30
C HIS A 54 12.80 -11.10 3.07
N PRO A 55 13.69 -11.95 3.61
CA PRO A 55 13.56 -13.40 3.51
C PRO A 55 12.26 -13.82 4.18
N THR A 56 11.49 -14.68 3.51
CA THR A 56 10.28 -15.26 4.11
C THR A 56 10.42 -16.77 4.25
N PRO A 57 9.82 -17.38 5.29
CA PRO A 57 9.76 -18.84 5.38
C PRO A 57 9.08 -19.44 4.14
N GLY A 58 9.69 -20.44 3.51
CA GLY A 58 9.13 -21.19 2.38
C GLY A 58 9.53 -20.69 0.98
N ASP A 59 10.80 -20.32 0.78
CA ASP A 59 11.42 -19.93 -0.52
C ASP A 59 10.94 -18.61 -1.16
N GLY A 60 10.16 -17.79 -0.45
CA GLY A 60 9.76 -16.46 -0.92
C GLY A 60 10.72 -15.35 -0.46
N THR A 61 10.92 -14.32 -1.29
CA THR A 61 11.60 -13.08 -0.91
C THR A 61 10.74 -11.89 -1.28
N ILE A 62 10.54 -10.97 -0.33
CA ILE A 62 9.81 -9.74 -0.60
C ILE A 62 10.80 -8.62 -0.88
N PHE A 63 10.50 -7.79 -1.88
CA PHE A 63 11.35 -6.68 -2.29
C PHE A 63 10.70 -5.35 -1.93
N ASN A 64 11.43 -4.51 -1.23
CA ASN A 64 11.05 -3.15 -0.94
C ASN A 64 11.96 -2.18 -1.71
N VAL A 65 11.37 -1.32 -2.55
CA VAL A 65 12.09 -0.41 -3.44
C VAL A 65 12.18 0.97 -2.81
N LEU A 66 13.40 1.44 -2.59
CA LEU A 66 13.71 2.71 -1.96
C LEU A 66 14.53 3.59 -2.90
N PHE A 67 14.50 4.90 -2.65
CA PHE A 67 15.23 5.88 -3.44
C PHE A 67 16.23 6.64 -2.57
N ALA A 68 17.40 6.91 -3.12
CA ALA A 68 18.39 7.77 -2.49
C ALA A 68 19.06 8.64 -3.55
N HIS A 69 19.55 9.81 -3.17
CA HIS A 69 20.54 10.50 -4.00
C HIS A 69 21.68 9.54 -4.32
N ALA A 70 22.16 9.52 -5.56
CA ALA A 70 23.29 8.66 -5.92
C ALA A 70 24.57 8.98 -5.14
N ALA A 71 24.69 10.21 -4.64
CA ALA A 71 25.77 10.62 -3.75
C ALA A 71 25.60 10.11 -2.31
N CYS A 72 24.36 9.89 -1.85
CA CYS A 72 24.08 9.40 -0.50
C CYS A 72 24.25 7.89 -0.39
N ALA A 73 23.81 7.13 -1.40
CA ALA A 73 23.97 5.69 -1.42
C ALA A 73 24.05 5.16 -2.87
N PRO A 74 24.84 4.10 -3.12
CA PRO A 74 24.81 3.40 -4.39
C PRO A 74 23.51 2.57 -4.52
N SER A 75 23.15 2.24 -5.76
CA SER A 75 22.11 1.26 -6.01
C SER A 75 22.57 -0.12 -5.54
N THR A 76 21.81 -0.73 -4.64
CA THR A 76 22.19 -1.98 -3.97
C THR A 76 20.99 -2.81 -3.63
N VAL A 77 21.21 -4.11 -3.48
CA VAL A 77 20.28 -5.00 -2.79
C VAL A 77 20.82 -5.27 -1.38
N THR A 78 19.96 -5.29 -0.36
CA THR A 78 20.33 -5.66 1.01
C THR A 78 19.35 -6.67 1.56
N ASP A 79 19.85 -7.71 2.21
CA ASP A 79 19.01 -8.65 2.95
C ASP A 79 18.70 -8.09 4.34
N SER A 80 17.42 -8.07 4.68
CA SER A 80 16.94 -7.71 6.01
C SER A 80 17.05 -8.92 6.93
N GLU A 81 17.67 -8.71 8.09
CA GLU A 81 17.68 -9.71 9.18
C GLU A 81 16.37 -9.69 10.00
N VAL A 82 15.46 -8.76 9.69
CA VAL A 82 14.21 -8.60 10.44
C VAL A 82 13.22 -9.69 10.06
N VAL A 83 12.95 -10.59 11.01
CA VAL A 83 11.89 -11.59 10.92
C VAL A 83 10.58 -10.98 11.39
N PHE A 84 9.60 -10.86 10.51
CA PHE A 84 8.30 -10.28 10.83
C PHE A 84 7.27 -11.35 11.17
N ASP A 85 6.64 -11.23 12.35
CA ASP A 85 5.37 -11.93 12.61
C ASP A 85 4.23 -11.13 11.98
N LEU A 86 3.92 -11.52 10.76
CA LEU A 86 2.96 -10.82 9.91
C LEU A 86 1.55 -10.80 10.48
N ALA A 87 1.14 -11.87 11.16
CA ALA A 87 -0.19 -11.95 11.76
C ALA A 87 -0.32 -10.92 12.89
N ALA A 88 0.69 -10.83 13.76
CA ALA A 88 0.73 -9.85 14.84
C ALA A 88 0.80 -8.40 14.34
N MET A 89 1.46 -8.15 13.20
CA MET A 89 1.54 -6.83 12.58
C MET A 89 0.22 -6.42 11.90
N MET A 90 -0.40 -7.35 11.17
CA MET A 90 -1.62 -7.09 10.42
C MET A 90 -2.84 -6.89 11.33
N GLU A 91 -2.90 -7.46 12.54
CA GLU A 91 -4.05 -7.25 13.45
C GLU A 91 -4.30 -5.79 13.87
N ARG A 92 -3.37 -4.88 13.62
CA ARG A 92 -3.44 -3.47 14.06
C ARG A 92 -3.63 -2.51 12.89
N MET A 93 -4.59 -2.77 12.01
CA MET A 93 -4.92 -1.88 10.90
C MET A 93 -6.07 -0.94 11.22
N ARG A 94 -5.92 0.33 10.82
CA ARG A 94 -6.99 1.31 10.77
C ARG A 94 -7.57 1.34 9.37
N LEU A 95 -8.89 1.34 9.28
CA LEU A 95 -9.62 1.49 8.03
C LEU A 95 -10.27 2.86 7.94
N ILE A 96 -10.15 3.51 6.78
CA ILE A 96 -10.74 4.82 6.51
C ILE A 96 -11.53 4.70 5.20
N PRO A 97 -12.87 4.76 5.26
CA PRO A 97 -13.68 4.74 4.05
C PRO A 97 -13.47 5.98 3.21
N THR A 98 -13.51 5.80 1.90
CA THR A 98 -13.45 6.87 0.92
C THR A 98 -14.50 6.65 -0.15
N VAL A 99 -14.86 7.73 -0.83
CA VAL A 99 -15.61 7.70 -2.07
C VAL A 99 -14.76 8.45 -3.08
N SER A 100 -14.42 7.78 -4.17
CA SER A 100 -13.75 8.38 -5.32
C SER A 100 -14.77 8.53 -6.43
N ALA A 101 -14.91 9.74 -6.96
CA ALA A 101 -15.69 10.02 -8.15
C ALA A 101 -14.71 10.54 -9.20
N ASP A 102 -14.63 9.84 -10.33
CA ASP A 102 -13.91 10.36 -11.49
C ASP A 102 -14.87 11.31 -12.22
N ASP A 103 -14.37 12.44 -12.74
CA ASP A 103 -15.20 13.46 -13.41
C ASP A 103 -16.05 12.90 -14.57
N GLU A 104 -15.63 11.76 -15.16
CA GLU A 104 -16.33 11.04 -16.23
C GLU A 104 -16.60 9.55 -15.91
N GLY A 105 -16.19 9.05 -14.75
CA GLY A 105 -16.22 7.62 -14.39
C GLY A 105 -17.25 7.25 -13.31
N PRO A 106 -17.50 5.95 -13.09
CA PRO A 106 -18.41 5.50 -12.06
C PRO A 106 -17.85 5.82 -10.67
N VAL A 107 -18.71 6.36 -9.79
CA VAL A 107 -18.36 6.58 -8.39
C VAL A 107 -18.02 5.23 -7.74
N ALA A 108 -16.83 5.13 -7.15
CA ALA A 108 -16.33 3.92 -6.52
C ALA A 108 -16.15 4.12 -5.01
N ALA A 109 -16.50 3.07 -4.26
CA ALA A 109 -16.25 2.97 -2.84
C ALA A 109 -14.81 2.50 -2.61
N GLY A 110 -14.10 3.18 -1.71
CA GLY A 110 -12.75 2.83 -1.31
C GLY A 110 -12.60 2.59 0.18
N LEU A 111 -11.54 1.88 0.54
CA LEU A 111 -11.03 1.71 1.89
C LEU A 111 -9.53 1.99 1.89
N LEU A 112 -9.10 2.93 2.71
CA LEU A 112 -7.69 3.10 3.03
C LEU A 112 -7.37 2.26 4.25
N MET A 113 -6.29 1.49 4.18
CA MET A 113 -5.80 0.63 5.23
C MET A 113 -4.40 1.07 5.65
N GLU A 114 -4.29 1.56 6.88
CA GLU A 114 -3.04 2.10 7.44
C GLU A 114 -2.73 1.40 8.78
N PRO A 115 -1.48 0.98 9.04
CA PRO A 115 -1.07 0.47 10.34
C PRO A 115 -1.31 1.46 11.49
N MET A 116 -1.83 0.99 12.63
CA MET A 116 -2.01 1.78 13.85
C MET A 116 -0.69 1.94 14.63
N PHE A 117 -0.38 3.19 15.01
CA PHE A 117 0.90 3.65 15.55
C PHE A 117 0.96 3.68 17.10
N PRO A 118 1.32 2.59 17.79
CA PRO A 118 2.04 2.75 19.07
C PRO A 118 3.48 2.22 19.05
N ASP A 119 3.88 1.42 18.05
CA ASP A 119 5.22 0.77 18.03
C ASP A 119 6.18 1.30 16.95
N VAL A 120 5.76 2.22 16.07
CA VAL A 120 6.66 2.87 15.08
C VAL A 120 7.48 4.00 15.73
N GLU A 121 7.12 4.45 16.94
CA GLU A 121 7.93 5.39 17.73
C GLU A 121 9.14 4.72 18.40
N LYS A 122 9.20 3.38 18.43
CA LYS A 122 10.47 2.68 18.56
C LYS A 122 11.10 2.70 17.18
N ALA A 123 12.13 3.52 17.02
CA ALA A 123 12.83 3.86 15.78
C ALA A 123 13.44 2.68 14.98
N GLU A 124 12.96 1.46 15.18
CA GLU A 124 13.48 0.21 14.62
C GLU A 124 12.43 -0.62 13.87
N ALA A 125 11.13 -0.31 13.96
CA ALA A 125 10.12 -0.97 13.13
C ALA A 125 10.16 -0.36 11.72
N PRO A 126 10.68 -1.05 10.69
CA PRO A 126 10.81 -0.46 9.38
C PRO A 126 9.39 -0.21 8.87
N ALA A 127 9.05 1.05 8.66
CA ALA A 127 7.80 1.49 8.04
C ALA A 127 7.42 0.62 6.81
N ASN A 128 8.44 0.13 6.11
CA ASN A 128 8.36 -0.70 4.91
C ASN A 128 7.97 -2.18 5.13
N ALA A 129 7.94 -2.66 6.38
CA ALA A 129 7.60 -4.04 6.71
C ALA A 129 6.13 -4.38 6.41
N TYR A 130 5.22 -3.43 6.64
CA TYR A 130 3.80 -3.57 6.30
C TYR A 130 3.58 -3.60 4.80
N LEU A 131 4.33 -2.78 4.06
CA LEU A 131 4.28 -2.80 2.59
C LEU A 131 4.73 -4.16 2.05
N ALA A 132 5.83 -4.69 2.59
CA ALA A 132 6.31 -6.03 2.25
C ALA A 132 5.23 -7.09 2.50
N ALA A 133 4.51 -7.02 3.63
CA ALA A 133 3.38 -7.89 3.94
C ALA A 133 2.32 -7.88 2.84
N PHE A 134 1.87 -6.69 2.44
CA PHE A 134 0.82 -6.53 1.44
C PHE A 134 1.23 -7.10 0.08
N LEU A 135 2.47 -6.83 -0.34
CA LEU A 135 3.05 -7.37 -1.57
C LEU A 135 3.10 -8.90 -1.56
N ARG A 136 3.57 -9.52 -0.46
CA ARG A 136 3.66 -10.98 -0.33
C ARG A 136 2.31 -11.66 -0.51
N HIS A 137 1.27 -11.03 0.00
CA HIS A 137 -0.09 -11.56 -0.04
C HIS A 137 -0.85 -11.14 -1.31
N GLY A 138 -0.20 -10.51 -2.29
CA GLY A 138 -0.74 -10.32 -3.63
C GLY A 138 -1.36 -8.95 -3.91
N LEU A 139 -1.24 -7.97 -3.00
CA LEU A 139 -1.57 -6.58 -3.36
C LEU A 139 -0.41 -5.98 -4.14
N PRO A 140 -0.61 -5.56 -5.41
CA PRO A 140 0.44 -4.93 -6.19
C PRO A 140 0.81 -3.56 -5.61
N LEU A 141 2.05 -3.14 -5.85
CA LEU A 141 2.50 -1.77 -5.61
C LEU A 141 1.80 -0.84 -6.60
N LEU A 142 1.25 0.27 -6.11
CA LEU A 142 0.56 1.27 -6.92
C LEU A 142 1.48 2.45 -7.25
N SER A 143 1.49 2.84 -8.53
CA SER A 143 1.94 4.14 -9.02
C SER A 143 0.80 5.15 -9.04
N LEU A 144 1.06 6.42 -9.40
CA LEU A 144 -0.03 7.40 -9.57
C LEU A 144 -1.03 6.99 -10.65
N HIS A 145 -0.58 6.26 -11.66
CA HIS A 145 -1.40 5.84 -12.80
C HIS A 145 -2.39 4.74 -12.44
N ASP A 146 -2.07 3.97 -11.41
CA ASP A 146 -2.88 2.86 -10.96
C ASP A 146 -4.01 3.31 -10.01
N ILE A 147 -3.97 4.55 -9.50
CA ILE A 147 -4.90 5.01 -8.45
C ILE A 147 -6.36 4.97 -8.91
N ASP A 148 -6.61 5.32 -10.17
CA ASP A 148 -7.96 5.44 -10.71
C ASP A 148 -8.43 4.13 -11.37
N ASP A 149 -7.51 3.34 -11.95
CA ASP A 149 -7.78 2.08 -12.64
C ASP A 149 -7.13 0.89 -11.92
N LEU A 150 -7.66 0.58 -10.73
CA LEU A 150 -7.17 -0.52 -9.92
C LEU A 150 -7.50 -1.88 -10.53
N THR A 151 -6.48 -2.71 -10.69
CA THR A 151 -6.63 -4.09 -11.15
C THR A 151 -7.33 -4.97 -10.09
N PRO A 152 -8.18 -5.93 -10.50
CA PRO A 152 -8.76 -6.90 -9.59
C PRO A 152 -7.71 -7.77 -8.91
N VAL A 153 -7.78 -7.88 -7.58
CA VAL A 153 -6.85 -8.68 -6.76
C VAL A 153 -7.59 -9.87 -6.17
N ARG A 154 -7.13 -11.08 -6.54
CA ARG A 154 -7.68 -12.33 -6.03
C ARG A 154 -7.19 -12.63 -4.61
N GLY A 155 -8.02 -13.35 -3.85
CA GLY A 155 -7.68 -13.80 -2.50
C GLY A 155 -7.83 -12.73 -1.43
N TRP A 156 -8.01 -11.46 -1.81
CA TRP A 156 -8.34 -10.38 -0.88
C TRP A 156 -9.84 -10.14 -0.83
N ARG A 157 -10.36 -9.93 0.39
CA ARG A 157 -11.79 -9.76 0.60
C ARG A 157 -12.08 -8.83 1.77
N ALA A 158 -13.10 -8.00 1.61
CA ALA A 158 -13.73 -7.23 2.66
C ALA A 158 -15.09 -7.85 3.03
N VAL A 159 -15.33 -8.05 4.32
CA VAL A 159 -16.64 -8.41 4.87
C VAL A 159 -17.12 -7.26 5.72
N ILE A 160 -18.28 -6.71 5.37
CA ILE A 160 -18.87 -5.55 6.04
C ILE A 160 -20.16 -5.98 6.73
N THR A 161 -20.25 -5.72 8.03
CA THR A 161 -21.41 -6.04 8.86
C THR A 161 -21.93 -4.81 9.60
N PRO A 162 -23.17 -4.80 10.11
CA PRO A 162 -23.69 -3.70 10.90
C PRO A 162 -22.90 -3.59 12.20
N GLY A 163 -22.64 -2.35 12.62
CA GLY A 163 -22.09 -2.05 13.92
C GLY A 163 -23.18 -1.76 14.96
N GLU A 164 -22.73 -1.31 16.13
CA GLU A 164 -23.61 -1.07 17.30
C GLU A 164 -24.54 0.14 17.15
N ARG A 165 -24.32 0.99 16.15
CA ARG A 165 -25.08 2.24 15.95
C ARG A 165 -25.37 2.47 14.46
N PRO A 166 -26.42 3.24 14.12
CA PRO A 166 -26.69 3.62 12.73
C PRO A 166 -25.46 4.28 12.08
N ARG A 167 -25.14 3.87 10.83
CA ARG A 167 -23.96 4.32 10.03
C ARG A 167 -22.60 3.86 10.52
N LEU A 168 -22.51 3.24 11.70
CA LEU A 168 -21.32 2.53 12.13
C LEU A 168 -21.40 1.11 11.58
N LEU A 169 -20.43 0.73 10.78
CA LEU A 169 -20.25 -0.63 10.29
C LEU A 169 -18.96 -1.22 10.86
N ARG A 170 -18.85 -2.54 10.76
CA ARG A 170 -17.65 -3.29 11.08
C ARG A 170 -17.11 -3.88 9.79
N ALA A 171 -15.83 -3.67 9.54
CA ALA A 171 -15.14 -4.20 8.39
C ALA A 171 -14.08 -5.21 8.83
N THR A 172 -14.14 -6.40 8.24
CA THR A 172 -13.10 -7.41 8.36
C THR A 172 -12.43 -7.56 7.00
N ILE A 173 -11.11 -7.34 6.94
CA ILE A 173 -10.31 -7.56 5.73
C ILE A 173 -9.57 -8.88 5.89
N THR A 174 -9.65 -9.74 4.88
CA THR A 174 -8.91 -11.00 4.84
C THR A 174 -8.13 -11.11 3.55
N CYS A 175 -7.00 -11.82 3.61
CA CYS A 175 -6.27 -12.25 2.42
C CYS A 175 -5.99 -13.75 2.47
N ASP A 176 -5.83 -14.38 1.32
CA ASP A 176 -5.31 -15.73 1.25
C ASP A 176 -3.90 -15.78 1.86
N SER A 177 -3.64 -16.85 2.61
CA SER A 177 -2.29 -17.07 3.10
C SER A 177 -1.38 -17.47 1.95
N ALA A 178 -0.22 -16.84 1.86
CA ALA A 178 0.87 -17.31 1.00
C ALA A 178 1.44 -18.66 1.48
N GLU A 179 1.10 -19.12 2.70
CA GLU A 179 1.58 -20.37 3.27
C GLU A 179 0.63 -21.54 2.94
N PRO A 180 1.13 -22.64 2.34
CA PRO A 180 0.31 -23.80 2.01
C PRO A 180 -0.39 -24.39 3.24
N GLY A 181 -1.71 -24.62 3.14
CA GLY A 181 -2.51 -25.25 4.19
C GLY A 181 -2.91 -24.33 5.35
N ARG A 182 -2.44 -23.09 5.36
CA ARG A 182 -2.91 -22.06 6.30
C ARG A 182 -4.20 -21.43 5.75
N GLY A 183 -5.21 -21.31 6.59
CA GLY A 183 -6.46 -20.64 6.25
C GLY A 183 -6.26 -19.13 5.95
N PRO A 184 -7.31 -18.43 5.50
CA PRO A 184 -7.23 -17.01 5.22
C PRO A 184 -6.74 -16.23 6.45
N LEU A 185 -5.87 -15.25 6.20
CA LEU A 185 -5.35 -14.36 7.23
C LEU A 185 -6.32 -13.20 7.43
N ILE A 186 -6.52 -12.80 8.68
CA ILE A 186 -7.28 -11.60 9.02
C ILE A 186 -6.32 -10.43 9.09
N VAL A 187 -6.51 -9.46 8.19
CA VAL A 187 -5.67 -8.26 8.04
C VAL A 187 -6.26 -7.05 8.76
N ALA A 188 -7.57 -7.03 8.96
CA ALA A 188 -8.22 -6.09 9.86
C ALA A 188 -9.40 -6.83 10.47
N ALA A 189 -9.47 -6.91 11.79
CA ALA A 189 -10.52 -7.64 12.48
C ALA A 189 -11.54 -6.65 13.06
N ASP A 190 -12.80 -6.76 12.66
CA ASP A 190 -13.91 -5.99 13.25
C ASP A 190 -13.67 -4.46 13.32
N ALA A 191 -12.94 -3.93 12.35
CA ALA A 191 -12.49 -2.55 12.37
C ALA A 191 -13.70 -1.61 12.17
N PRO A 192 -13.90 -0.63 13.06
CA PRO A 192 -15.03 0.28 12.95
C PRO A 192 -14.84 1.23 11.77
N ILE A 193 -15.84 1.30 10.90
CA ILE A 193 -15.89 2.26 9.80
C ILE A 193 -17.22 3.04 9.84
N VAL A 194 -17.16 4.31 9.46
CA VAL A 194 -18.35 5.17 9.37
C VAL A 194 -18.55 5.52 7.91
N VAL A 195 -19.69 5.14 7.36
CA VAL A 195 -20.03 5.35 5.94
C VAL A 195 -21.44 5.90 5.79
N ASP A 196 -21.71 6.48 4.63
CA ASP A 196 -23.06 6.89 4.23
C ASP A 196 -23.77 5.81 3.39
N GLN A 197 -25.04 6.07 3.06
CA GLN A 197 -25.86 5.19 2.22
C GLN A 197 -25.43 5.20 0.74
N GLY A 198 -24.67 6.20 0.29
CA GLY A 198 -24.08 6.21 -1.05
C GLY A 198 -23.01 5.15 -1.17
N TRP A 199 -22.07 5.14 -0.23
CA TRP A 199 -20.99 4.15 -0.16
C TRP A 199 -21.54 2.72 -0.11
N LEU A 200 -22.53 2.45 0.76
CA LEU A 200 -23.17 1.12 0.85
C LEU A 200 -23.81 0.66 -0.46
N ARG A 201 -24.51 1.57 -1.16
CA ARG A 201 -25.12 1.26 -2.45
C ARG A 201 -24.08 0.93 -3.51
N ILE A 202 -22.95 1.66 -3.53
CA ILE A 202 -21.86 1.39 -4.46
C ILE A 202 -21.29 -0.01 -4.22
N VAL A 203 -20.96 -0.35 -2.96
CA VAL A 203 -20.43 -1.68 -2.61
C VAL A 203 -21.42 -2.80 -2.89
N SER A 204 -22.71 -2.59 -2.59
CA SER A 204 -23.77 -3.55 -2.87
C SER A 204 -23.92 -3.82 -4.37
N ALA A 205 -23.82 -2.77 -5.19
CA ALA A 205 -23.95 -2.87 -6.65
C ALA A 205 -22.70 -3.47 -7.32
N SER A 206 -21.50 -3.11 -6.86
CA SER A 206 -20.25 -3.59 -7.44
C SER A 206 -19.83 -4.96 -6.94
N GLY A 207 -20.20 -5.33 -5.71
CA GLY A 207 -19.62 -6.46 -4.99
C GLY A 207 -18.12 -6.32 -4.72
N ALA A 208 -17.58 -5.11 -4.81
CA ALA A 208 -16.14 -4.83 -4.74
C ALA A 208 -15.82 -3.45 -4.14
N ILE A 209 -14.61 -3.32 -3.59
CA ILE A 209 -14.09 -2.07 -3.01
C ILE A 209 -12.67 -1.82 -3.52
N ARG A 210 -12.33 -0.55 -3.78
CA ARG A 210 -10.96 -0.09 -4.01
C ARG A 210 -10.19 -0.11 -2.69
N LEU A 211 -9.24 -1.03 -2.49
CA LEU A 211 -8.38 -1.08 -1.31
C LEU A 211 -7.07 -0.36 -1.59
N TYR A 212 -6.70 0.60 -0.74
CA TYR A 212 -5.40 1.25 -0.74
C TYR A 212 -4.71 0.98 0.60
N ALA A 213 -3.60 0.26 0.60
CA ALA A 213 -2.91 -0.21 1.79
C ALA A 213 -1.48 0.36 1.86
N GLY A 214 -1.14 1.06 2.94
CA GLY A 214 0.19 1.67 3.06
C GLY A 214 0.33 2.65 4.20
N LEU A 215 1.47 3.31 4.26
CA LEU A 215 1.76 4.37 5.24
C LEU A 215 1.29 5.72 4.71
N LEU A 216 0.01 5.99 4.91
CA LEU A 216 -0.65 7.15 4.34
C LEU A 216 -0.50 8.42 5.19
N GLY A 217 -0.21 8.30 6.49
CA GLY A 217 -0.12 9.41 7.43
C GLY A 217 -1.47 10.07 7.78
N ILE A 218 -2.58 9.58 7.21
CA ILE A 218 -3.94 10.11 7.43
C ILE A 218 -4.40 9.85 8.87
N GLY A 219 -3.83 8.83 9.51
CA GLY A 219 -3.95 8.56 10.93
C GLY A 219 -3.80 9.79 11.82
N ARG A 220 -2.87 10.69 11.45
CA ARG A 220 -2.40 11.84 12.23
C ARG A 220 -3.09 13.16 11.87
N SER A 221 -3.85 13.20 10.78
CA SER A 221 -4.57 14.42 10.39
C SER A 221 -5.84 14.59 11.21
N SER A 222 -6.01 15.77 11.82
CA SER A 222 -7.27 16.18 12.47
C SER A 222 -8.38 16.39 11.45
N ASP A 223 -8.02 16.80 10.23
CA ASP A 223 -8.93 17.03 9.11
C ASP A 223 -8.79 15.89 8.10
N ARG A 224 -9.88 15.16 7.89
CA ARG A 224 -9.97 14.09 6.87
C ARG A 224 -10.82 14.56 5.69
N ASP A 225 -10.56 15.78 5.24
CA ASP A 225 -11.19 16.24 4.00
C ASP A 225 -10.68 15.41 2.80
N LEU A 226 -11.47 15.42 1.73
CA LEU A 226 -11.18 14.64 0.53
C LEU A 226 -9.80 14.98 -0.06
N MET A 227 -9.40 16.26 -0.01
CA MET A 227 -8.13 16.72 -0.58
C MET A 227 -6.93 16.19 0.20
N THR A 228 -7.06 16.07 1.51
CA THR A 228 -6.04 15.49 2.40
C THR A 228 -5.88 14.00 2.09
N VAL A 229 -7.00 13.29 1.91
CA VAL A 229 -6.99 11.87 1.52
C VAL A 229 -6.33 11.66 0.15
N VAL A 230 -6.76 12.40 -0.88
CA VAL A 230 -6.19 12.29 -2.23
C VAL A 230 -4.70 12.60 -2.23
N ARG A 231 -4.28 13.66 -1.52
CA ARG A 231 -2.87 14.03 -1.39
C ARG A 231 -2.05 12.95 -0.68
N ALA A 232 -2.60 12.32 0.35
CA ALA A 232 -1.94 11.25 1.07
C ALA A 232 -1.74 10.01 0.19
N ILE A 233 -2.77 9.58 -0.54
CA ILE A 233 -2.67 8.47 -1.52
C ILE A 233 -1.61 8.79 -2.57
N GLY A 234 -1.67 9.99 -3.19
CA GLY A 234 -0.69 10.38 -4.20
C GLY A 234 0.74 10.49 -3.66
N THR A 235 0.91 10.95 -2.42
CA THR A 235 2.23 10.99 -1.75
C THR A 235 2.76 9.59 -1.51
N ALA A 236 1.95 8.70 -0.95
CA ALA A 236 2.35 7.33 -0.70
C ALA A 236 2.68 6.58 -2.00
N ALA A 237 1.90 6.75 -3.06
CA ALA A 237 2.18 6.19 -4.38
C ALA A 237 3.53 6.67 -4.93
N ARG A 238 3.79 7.98 -4.91
CA ARG A 238 5.09 8.55 -5.34
C ARG A 238 6.27 8.04 -4.54
N GLN A 239 6.07 7.80 -3.25
CA GLN A 239 7.12 7.28 -2.37
C GLN A 239 7.31 5.77 -2.47
N GLY A 240 6.52 5.06 -3.28
CA GLY A 240 6.57 3.61 -3.35
C GLY A 240 6.06 2.94 -2.06
N ASN A 241 5.21 3.63 -1.30
CA ASN A 241 4.68 3.20 0.00
C ASN A 241 3.19 2.84 -0.06
N LEU A 242 2.68 2.55 -1.25
CA LEU A 242 1.29 2.24 -1.49
C LEU A 242 1.12 0.94 -2.26
N CYS A 243 0.37 0.02 -1.70
CA CYS A 243 -0.18 -1.15 -2.38
C CYS A 243 -1.69 -1.00 -2.52
N GLY A 244 -2.31 -1.77 -3.40
CA GLY A 244 -3.76 -1.77 -3.50
C GLY A 244 -4.31 -2.47 -4.71
N GLY A 245 -5.63 -2.45 -4.84
CA GLY A 245 -6.33 -3.12 -5.91
C GLY A 245 -7.83 -3.12 -5.69
N LEU A 246 -8.58 -3.64 -6.67
CA LEU A 246 -10.01 -3.87 -6.54
C LEU A 246 -10.23 -5.25 -5.89
N ILE A 247 -10.77 -5.27 -4.67
CA ILE A 247 -10.98 -6.50 -3.90
C ILE A 247 -12.46 -6.84 -3.79
N ASP A 248 -12.78 -8.12 -3.59
CA ASP A 248 -14.15 -8.56 -3.37
C ASP A 248 -14.70 -7.99 -2.07
N ALA A 249 -15.97 -7.56 -2.08
CA ALA A 249 -16.63 -7.00 -0.92
C ALA A 249 -18.01 -7.63 -0.72
N VAL A 250 -18.28 -8.07 0.52
CA VAL A 250 -19.56 -8.66 0.88
C VAL A 250 -20.18 -7.91 2.04
N LEU A 251 -21.41 -7.44 1.80
CA LEU A 251 -22.25 -6.84 2.81
C LEU A 251 -23.13 -7.94 3.44
N ILE A 252 -23.12 -8.06 4.77
CA ILE A 252 -23.96 -9.00 5.50
C ILE A 252 -24.90 -8.22 6.39
N GLY A 253 -26.22 -8.38 6.23
CA GLY A 253 -27.21 -7.82 7.15
C GLY A 253 -27.31 -6.29 7.19
N THR A 254 -26.77 -5.59 6.17
CA THR A 254 -26.83 -4.14 6.00
C THR A 254 -27.98 -3.70 5.11
#